data_AF-E9EM15-F1
#
_entry.id   AF-E9EM15-F1
#
_cell.length_a   1.000
_cell.length_b   1.000
_cell.length_c   1.000
_cell.angle_alpha   90.00
_cell.angle_beta   90.00
_cell.angle_gamma   90.00
#
_symmetry.space_group_name_H-M   'P 1'
#
loop_
_entity.id
_entity.type
_entity.pdbx_description
1 polymer ?
#
loop_
_entity_poly.entity_id
_entity_poly.type
_entity_poly.pdbx_seq_one_letter_code
_entity_poly.pdbx_strand_id
1 'polypeptide(L)'
;MPLNPNGKVDSPNLPFPDTALISEEASEEDLKGWEALSSTGKDLAEQWVTLVRGLNAKTLRPQSDFFESCGHSLLAQQLLLNIRQKMGTNVSINSLYSNSSLKALSAQVDRLREGKDGTGAAEEREPAYTQSLDKLLGSLDAKYRTADPATLTPERKTTAFMAGATGFLGSYIVKDLLERKNFEIIMCAEPKTSRPPTSD
;
A
#
# COMPACT_ATOMS: atom_id res chain seq x y z
N MET A 1 27.96 -2.46 22.51
CA MET A 1 28.03 -2.02 21.11
C MET A 1 29.46 -2.14 20.61
N PRO A 2 29.71 -2.70 19.41
CA PRO A 2 31.06 -2.82 18.87
C PRO A 2 31.66 -1.44 18.59
N LEU A 3 32.92 -1.26 19.00
CA LEU A 3 33.69 -0.04 18.81
C LEU A 3 34.84 -0.32 17.85
N ASN A 4 35.15 0.64 16.99
CA ASN A 4 36.32 0.59 16.15
C ASN A 4 37.60 0.89 16.97
N PRO A 5 38.80 0.69 16.41
CA PRO A 5 40.07 0.97 17.12
C PRO A 5 40.24 2.42 17.60
N ASN A 6 39.41 3.35 17.12
CA ASN A 6 39.38 4.75 17.53
C ASN A 6 38.31 5.05 18.59
N GLY A 7 37.70 4.03 19.19
CA GLY A 7 36.67 4.18 20.23
C GLY A 7 35.33 4.71 19.73
N LYS A 8 35.12 4.79 18.40
CA LYS A 8 33.84 5.20 17.81
C LYS A 8 32.98 3.97 17.52
N VAL A 9 31.66 4.15 17.50
CA VAL A 9 30.70 3.10 17.13
C VAL A 9 31.02 2.59 15.72
N ASP A 10 31.24 1.28 15.61
CA ASP A 10 31.60 0.64 14.35
C ASP A 10 30.34 0.34 13.53
N SER A 11 29.83 1.35 12.83
CA SER A 11 28.58 1.31 12.05
C SER A 11 28.49 0.13 11.04
N PRO A 12 29.56 -0.30 10.35
CA PRO A 12 29.54 -1.51 9.51
C PRO A 12 29.50 -2.85 10.27
N ASN A 13 30.00 -2.90 11.51
CA ASN A 13 29.96 -4.09 12.36
C ASN A 13 28.80 -4.08 13.35
N LEU A 14 27.89 -3.11 13.24
CA LEU A 14 26.68 -3.16 14.03
C LEU A 14 25.91 -4.43 13.65
N PRO A 15 25.58 -5.30 14.61
CA PRO A 15 24.65 -6.38 14.32
C PRO A 15 23.35 -5.76 13.80
N PHE A 16 22.82 -6.30 12.70
CA PHE A 16 21.50 -5.90 12.24
C PHE A 16 20.54 -6.02 13.43
N PRO A 17 19.77 -4.97 13.78
CA PRO A 17 18.79 -5.09 14.83
C PRO A 17 17.86 -6.24 14.43
N ASP A 18 17.81 -7.26 15.28
CA ASP A 18 16.88 -8.35 15.06
C ASP A 18 15.48 -7.74 15.16
N THR A 19 14.83 -7.54 14.00
CA THR A 19 13.49 -6.93 13.94
C THR A 19 12.45 -7.76 14.69
N ALA A 20 12.77 -9.02 15.07
CA ALA A 20 11.95 -9.82 15.98
C ALA A 20 12.08 -9.37 17.46
N LEU A 21 13.16 -8.68 17.84
CA LEU A 21 13.40 -8.14 19.18
C LEU A 21 12.86 -6.71 19.36
N ILE A 22 12.49 -6.02 18.27
CA ILE A 22 11.81 -4.72 18.33
C ILE A 22 10.31 -4.97 18.16
N SER A 23 9.72 -5.68 19.12
CA SER A 23 8.28 -5.66 19.31
C SER A 23 8.01 -4.59 20.37
N GLU A 24 7.16 -3.62 20.07
CA GLU A 24 6.73 -2.66 21.08
C GLU A 24 6.03 -3.40 22.23
N GLU A 25 6.50 -3.23 23.47
CA GLU A 25 5.81 -3.74 24.65
C GLU A 25 4.48 -2.98 24.80
N ALA A 26 3.39 -3.70 25.03
CA ALA A 26 2.08 -3.07 25.22
C ALA A 26 2.02 -2.31 26.56
N SER A 27 1.56 -1.06 26.52
CA SER A 27 1.32 -0.27 27.74
C SER A 27 0.10 -0.79 28.51
N GLU A 28 -0.12 -0.31 29.74
CA GLU A 28 -1.34 -0.63 30.50
C GLU A 28 -2.62 -0.19 29.77
N GLU A 29 -2.59 0.94 29.06
CA GLU A 29 -3.69 1.43 28.24
C GLU A 29 -3.96 0.52 27.03
N ASP A 30 -2.91 0.03 26.38
CA ASP A 30 -3.03 -0.88 25.25
C ASP A 30 -3.61 -2.22 25.70
N LEU A 31 -3.23 -2.73 26.88
CA LEU A 31 -3.82 -3.94 27.48
C LEU A 31 -5.32 -3.78 27.76
N LYS A 32 -5.75 -2.63 28.31
CA LYS A 32 -7.18 -2.32 28.50
C LYS A 32 -7.92 -2.28 27.17
N GLY A 33 -7.31 -1.67 26.15
CA GLY A 33 -7.84 -1.64 24.79
C GLY A 33 -8.00 -3.04 24.20
N TRP A 34 -6.97 -3.89 24.37
CA TRP A 34 -6.96 -5.29 23.95
C TRP A 34 -8.08 -6.07 24.61
N GLU A 35 -8.26 -5.94 25.92
CA GLU A 35 -9.32 -6.65 26.65
C GLU A 35 -10.72 -6.32 26.13
N ALA A 36 -10.96 -5.06 25.74
CA ALA A 36 -12.21 -4.57 25.19
C ALA A 36 -12.50 -5.01 23.74
N LEU A 37 -11.52 -5.60 23.03
CA LEU A 37 -11.74 -6.15 21.69
C LEU A 37 -12.66 -7.38 21.73
N SER A 38 -13.47 -7.55 20.68
CA SER A 38 -14.22 -8.78 20.47
C SER A 38 -13.28 -9.97 20.26
N SER A 39 -13.79 -11.19 20.44
CA SER A 39 -13.02 -12.41 20.15
C SER A 39 -12.49 -12.41 18.71
N THR A 40 -13.35 -12.06 17.75
CA THR A 40 -12.96 -11.92 16.33
C THR A 40 -11.89 -10.85 16.14
N GLY A 41 -11.97 -9.73 16.87
CA GLY A 41 -10.95 -8.68 16.82
C GLY A 41 -9.59 -9.12 17.36
N LYS A 42 -9.56 -9.90 18.44
CA LYS A 42 -8.32 -10.49 18.98
C LYS A 42 -7.70 -11.48 18.00
N ASP A 43 -8.50 -12.43 17.50
CA ASP A 43 -8.04 -13.42 16.51
C ASP A 43 -7.50 -12.74 15.26
N LEU A 44 -8.17 -11.69 14.78
CA LEU A 44 -7.76 -10.94 13.60
C LEU A 44 -6.46 -10.16 13.85
N ALA A 45 -6.32 -9.52 15.00
CA ALA A 45 -5.09 -8.84 15.41
C ALA A 45 -3.91 -9.82 15.51
N GLU A 46 -4.13 -11.04 16.02
CA GLU A 46 -3.13 -12.09 16.03
C GLU A 46 -2.71 -12.49 14.61
N GLN A 47 -3.66 -12.68 13.68
CA GLN A 47 -3.31 -12.96 12.29
C GLN A 47 -2.57 -11.78 11.63
N TRP A 48 -2.95 -10.56 11.96
CA TRP A 48 -2.34 -9.35 11.41
C TRP A 48 -0.86 -9.25 11.76
N VAL A 49 -0.49 -9.45 13.02
CA VAL A 49 0.92 -9.33 13.44
C VAL A 49 1.81 -10.47 12.96
N THR A 50 1.24 -11.60 12.54
CA THR A 50 2.03 -12.64 11.85
C THR A 50 2.57 -12.17 10.51
N LEU A 51 1.92 -11.16 9.90
CA LEU A 51 2.25 -10.64 8.58
C LEU A 51 3.10 -9.38 8.64
N VAL A 52 2.84 -8.52 9.63
CA VAL A 52 3.57 -7.26 9.84
C VAL A 52 4.63 -7.46 10.91
N ARG A 53 5.90 -7.49 10.51
CA ARG A 53 7.03 -7.66 11.44
C ARG A 53 7.16 -6.47 12.40
N GLY A 54 7.55 -6.74 13.64
CA GLY A 54 7.78 -5.71 14.67
C GLY A 54 6.50 -5.17 15.32
N LEU A 55 5.34 -5.76 15.01
CA LEU A 55 4.06 -5.35 15.56
C LEU A 55 3.60 -6.33 16.64
N ASN A 56 3.05 -5.79 17.74
CA ASN A 56 2.48 -6.57 18.82
C ASN A 56 0.95 -6.57 18.70
N ALA A 57 0.29 -7.73 18.77
CA ALA A 57 -1.17 -7.79 18.65
C ALA A 57 -1.86 -6.93 19.71
N LYS A 58 -1.27 -6.86 20.91
CA LYS A 58 -1.83 -6.12 22.05
C LYS A 58 -1.70 -4.61 21.92
N THR A 59 -0.83 -4.09 21.04
CA THR A 59 -0.73 -2.65 20.77
C THR A 59 -1.71 -2.18 19.69
N LEU A 60 -2.37 -3.11 18.99
CA LEU A 60 -3.40 -2.78 18.01
C LEU A 60 -4.66 -2.26 18.70
N ARG A 61 -5.11 -1.09 18.25
CA ARG A 61 -6.33 -0.42 18.73
C ARG A 61 -7.48 -0.74 17.79
N PRO A 62 -8.74 -0.57 18.22
CA PRO A 62 -9.91 -0.77 17.36
C PRO A 62 -9.85 0.03 16.05
N GLN A 63 -9.27 1.22 16.09
CA GLN A 63 -9.09 2.12 14.95
C GLN A 63 -7.79 1.90 14.16
N SER A 64 -6.91 0.98 14.58
CA SER A 64 -5.69 0.68 13.83
C SER A 64 -6.05 0.22 12.43
N ASP A 65 -5.45 0.88 11.44
CA ASP A 65 -5.70 0.66 10.02
C ASP A 65 -4.63 -0.25 9.40
N PHE A 66 -5.07 -1.21 8.57
CA PHE A 66 -4.19 -2.18 7.92
C PHE A 66 -3.17 -1.55 7.00
N PHE A 67 -3.59 -0.59 6.20
CA PHE A 67 -2.74 0.04 5.20
C PHE A 67 -1.80 1.07 5.83
N GLU A 68 -2.21 1.72 6.93
CA GLU A 68 -1.33 2.60 7.71
C GLU A 68 -0.25 1.82 8.47
N SER A 69 -0.56 0.60 8.93
CA SER A 69 0.35 -0.27 9.68
C SER A 69 1.37 -1.01 8.79
N CYS A 70 1.76 -0.41 7.65
CA CYS A 70 2.62 -1.01 6.61
C CYS A 70 2.02 -2.22 5.86
N GLY A 71 0.70 -2.42 5.91
CA GLY A 71 0.02 -3.43 5.09
C GLY A 71 -0.07 -2.99 3.63
N HIS A 72 0.68 -3.62 2.73
CA HIS A 72 0.51 -3.42 1.29
C HIS A 72 -0.34 -4.53 0.67
N SER A 73 -0.68 -4.39 -0.62
CA SER A 73 -1.61 -5.27 -1.35
C SER A 73 -1.26 -6.77 -1.26
N LEU A 74 0.02 -7.14 -1.25
CA LEU A 74 0.43 -8.53 -1.02
C LEU A 74 0.10 -9.03 0.41
N LEU A 75 0.38 -8.24 1.45
CA LEU A 75 0.05 -8.60 2.83
C LEU A 75 -1.47 -8.63 3.04
N ALA A 76 -2.21 -7.73 2.39
CA ALA A 76 -3.67 -7.74 2.37
C ALA A 76 -4.21 -9.09 1.85
N GLN A 77 -3.69 -9.56 0.71
CA GLN A 77 -4.08 -10.87 0.18
C GLN A 77 -3.74 -12.02 1.13
N GLN A 78 -2.56 -11.99 1.76
CA GLN A 78 -2.18 -12.99 2.76
C GLN A 78 -3.11 -12.97 3.99
N LEU A 79 -3.49 -11.78 4.47
CA LEU A 79 -4.44 -11.64 5.58
C LEU A 79 -5.79 -12.25 5.23
N LEU A 80 -6.32 -11.96 4.03
CA LEU A 80 -7.59 -12.54 3.57
C LEU A 80 -7.54 -14.07 3.48
N LEU A 81 -6.41 -14.63 3.05
CA LEU A 81 -6.20 -16.08 3.05
C LEU A 81 -6.17 -16.66 4.47
N ASN A 82 -5.50 -15.99 5.41
CA ASN A 82 -5.46 -16.39 6.82
C ASN A 82 -6.86 -16.34 7.46
N ILE A 83 -7.62 -15.28 7.20
CA ILE A 83 -9.03 -15.16 7.64
C ILE A 83 -9.83 -16.34 7.06
N ARG A 84 -9.71 -16.64 5.77
CA ARG A 84 -10.44 -17.77 5.18
C ARG A 84 -10.07 -19.11 5.82
N GLN A 85 -8.80 -19.36 6.08
CA GLN A 85 -8.31 -20.62 6.64
C GLN A 85 -8.63 -20.79 8.13
N LYS A 86 -8.42 -19.74 8.93
CA LYS A 86 -8.54 -19.78 10.40
C LYS A 86 -9.94 -19.45 10.87
N MET A 87 -10.61 -18.53 10.17
CA MET A 87 -11.92 -18.01 10.56
C MET A 87 -13.07 -18.56 9.70
N GLY A 88 -12.76 -19.33 8.65
CA GLY A 88 -13.77 -19.93 7.77
C GLY A 88 -14.55 -18.93 6.93
N THR A 89 -14.08 -17.67 6.84
CA THR A 89 -14.84 -16.55 6.28
C THR A 89 -14.17 -16.02 5.03
N ASN A 90 -14.94 -15.83 3.95
CA ASN A 90 -14.41 -15.32 2.70
C ASN A 90 -14.65 -13.81 2.59
N VAL A 91 -13.64 -13.01 2.94
CA VAL A 91 -13.69 -11.55 2.83
C VAL A 91 -13.10 -11.13 1.48
N SER A 92 -13.78 -10.24 0.75
CA SER A 92 -13.27 -9.71 -0.52
C SER A 92 -12.22 -8.61 -0.29
N ILE A 93 -11.33 -8.40 -1.26
CA ILE A 93 -10.34 -7.32 -1.18
C ILE A 93 -10.98 -5.93 -1.12
N ASN A 94 -12.09 -5.71 -1.84
CA ASN A 94 -12.85 -4.45 -1.80
C ASN A 94 -13.43 -4.20 -0.41
N SER A 95 -13.88 -5.25 0.25
CA SER A 95 -14.39 -5.17 1.62
C SER A 95 -13.30 -4.79 2.61
N LEU A 96 -12.07 -5.29 2.43
CA LEU A 96 -10.92 -4.89 3.24
C LEU A 96 -10.57 -3.42 3.03
N TYR A 97 -10.55 -2.94 1.78
CA TYR A 97 -10.32 -1.51 1.49
C TYR A 97 -11.39 -0.60 2.10
N SER A 98 -12.64 -1.06 2.14
CA SER A 98 -13.75 -0.28 2.71
C SER A 98 -13.83 -0.36 4.24
N ASN A 99 -13.24 -1.39 4.84
CA ASN A 99 -13.29 -1.69 6.28
C ASN A 99 -11.88 -1.97 6.81
N SER A 100 -10.92 -1.09 6.54
CA SER A 100 -9.49 -1.31 6.78
C SER A 100 -9.08 -1.25 8.25
N SER A 101 -9.92 -0.68 9.13
CA SER A 101 -9.67 -0.68 10.57
C SER A 101 -9.98 -2.03 11.21
N LEU A 102 -9.24 -2.39 12.27
CA LEU A 102 -9.41 -3.64 12.99
C LEU A 102 -10.87 -3.85 13.42
N LYS A 103 -11.52 -2.81 13.97
CA LYS A 103 -12.94 -2.85 14.38
C LYS A 103 -13.88 -3.07 13.20
N ALA A 104 -13.69 -2.36 12.09
CA ALA A 104 -14.57 -2.47 10.93
C ALA A 104 -14.43 -3.84 10.25
N LEU A 105 -13.20 -4.33 10.09
CA LEU A 105 -12.91 -5.63 9.51
C LEU A 105 -13.46 -6.77 10.37
N SER A 106 -13.28 -6.70 11.69
CA SER A 106 -13.85 -7.68 12.63
C SER A 106 -15.36 -7.76 12.52
N ALA A 107 -16.03 -6.60 12.52
CA ALA A 107 -17.48 -6.54 12.38
C ALA A 107 -17.96 -7.11 11.04
N GLN A 108 -17.20 -6.92 9.96
CA GLN A 108 -17.51 -7.52 8.66
C GLN A 108 -17.33 -9.04 8.66
N VAL A 109 -16.27 -9.54 9.30
CA VAL A 109 -16.06 -11.00 9.47
C VAL A 109 -17.23 -11.61 10.25
N ASP A 110 -17.65 -10.95 11.34
CA ASP A 110 -18.79 -11.41 12.14
C ASP A 110 -20.09 -11.42 11.34
N ARG A 111 -20.38 -10.36 10.55
CA ARG A 111 -21.56 -10.31 9.66
C ARG A 111 -21.58 -11.48 8.66
N LEU A 112 -20.43 -11.75 8.03
CA LEU A 112 -20.30 -12.84 7.05
C LEU A 112 -20.48 -14.22 7.71
N ARG A 113 -19.99 -14.42 8.94
CA ARG A 113 -20.15 -15.66 9.72
C ARG A 113 -21.60 -15.91 10.13
N GLU A 114 -22.31 -14.85 10.52
CA GLU A 114 -23.73 -14.93 10.89
C GLU A 114 -24.65 -15.15 9.69
N GLY A 115 -24.12 -15.26 8.47
CA GLY A 115 -24.91 -15.44 7.25
C GLY A 115 -25.79 -14.24 6.92
N LYS A 116 -25.55 -13.08 7.56
CA LYS A 116 -26.30 -11.83 7.33
C LYS A 116 -26.00 -11.21 5.95
N ASP A 117 -25.03 -11.75 5.23
CA ASP A 117 -24.70 -11.41 3.85
C ASP A 117 -25.18 -12.49 2.85
N GLY A 118 -26.27 -13.20 3.16
CA GLY A 118 -27.09 -13.82 2.12
C GLY A 118 -27.76 -12.73 1.30
N THR A 119 -27.28 -12.47 0.09
CA THR A 119 -27.80 -11.46 -0.87
C THR A 119 -27.64 -9.99 -0.48
N GLY A 120 -26.50 -9.62 0.11
CA GLY A 120 -26.05 -8.23 0.09
C GLY A 120 -25.28 -8.00 -1.21
N ALA A 121 -25.94 -7.43 -2.23
CA ALA A 121 -25.23 -6.71 -3.26
C ALA A 121 -24.16 -5.87 -2.56
N ALA A 122 -22.91 -5.91 -3.05
CA ALA A 122 -22.02 -4.80 -2.79
C ALA A 122 -22.89 -3.55 -2.93
N GLU A 123 -23.10 -2.80 -1.85
CA GLU A 123 -23.52 -1.43 -2.05
C GLU A 123 -22.37 -0.88 -2.90
N GLU A 124 -22.60 -0.90 -4.22
CA GLU A 124 -22.06 0.03 -5.18
C GLU A 124 -22.49 1.40 -4.64
N ARG A 125 -21.88 1.84 -3.54
CA ARG A 125 -21.61 3.24 -3.37
C ARG A 125 -20.73 3.54 -4.56
N GLU A 126 -21.37 3.98 -5.64
CA GLU A 126 -20.68 4.54 -6.77
C GLU A 126 -19.71 5.56 -6.18
N PRO A 127 -18.41 5.25 -6.22
CA PRO A 127 -17.44 6.09 -5.56
C PRO A 127 -17.52 7.48 -6.20
N ALA A 128 -17.26 8.55 -5.44
CA ALA A 128 -17.50 9.92 -5.87
C ALA A 128 -16.83 10.30 -7.23
N TYR A 129 -15.82 9.53 -7.67
CA TYR A 129 -15.20 9.71 -8.98
C TYR A 129 -16.10 9.30 -10.16
N THR A 130 -17.16 8.51 -9.96
CA THR A 130 -18.06 8.05 -11.03
C THR A 130 -18.82 9.21 -11.67
N GLN A 131 -19.17 10.25 -10.89
CA GLN A 131 -19.77 11.48 -11.41
C GLN A 131 -18.83 12.25 -12.37
N SER A 132 -17.52 12.05 -12.25
CA SER A 132 -16.54 12.65 -13.16
C SER A 132 -16.50 11.92 -14.50
N LEU A 133 -16.86 10.63 -14.56
CA LEU A 133 -16.85 9.83 -15.77
C LEU A 133 -17.88 10.34 -16.79
N ASP A 134 -19.13 10.54 -16.37
CA ASP A 134 -20.20 11.00 -17.26
C ASP A 134 -19.90 12.38 -17.85
N LYS A 135 -19.35 13.27 -17.02
CA LYS A 135 -18.91 14.60 -17.44
C LYS A 135 -17.76 14.53 -18.44
N LEU A 136 -16.80 13.61 -18.23
CA LEU A 136 -15.68 13.39 -19.15
C LEU A 136 -16.16 12.83 -20.48
N LEU A 137 -17.02 11.81 -20.47
CA LEU A 137 -17.55 11.18 -21.68
C LEU A 137 -18.27 12.19 -22.60
N GLY A 138 -18.95 13.18 -22.04
CA GLY A 138 -19.55 14.27 -22.82
C GLY A 138 -18.55 15.27 -23.43
N SER A 139 -17.30 15.28 -22.95
CA SER A 139 -16.24 16.20 -23.40
C SER A 139 -15.18 15.56 -24.30
N LEU A 140 -15.12 14.22 -24.35
CA LEU A 140 -14.15 13.48 -25.13
C LEU A 140 -14.60 13.40 -26.59
N ASP A 141 -13.65 13.55 -27.51
CA ASP A 141 -13.91 13.36 -28.93
C ASP A 141 -14.30 11.91 -29.22
N ALA A 142 -15.30 11.71 -30.09
CA ALA A 142 -15.75 10.37 -30.48
C ALA A 142 -14.65 9.53 -31.16
N LYS A 143 -13.61 10.19 -31.70
CA LYS A 143 -12.44 9.55 -32.30
C LYS A 143 -11.19 10.41 -32.10
N TYR A 144 -10.15 9.80 -31.53
CA TYR A 144 -8.82 10.38 -31.52
C TYR A 144 -8.10 10.05 -32.82
N ARG A 145 -7.62 11.06 -33.54
CA ARG A 145 -6.75 10.84 -34.70
C ARG A 145 -5.43 10.25 -34.23
N THR A 146 -5.06 9.10 -34.76
CA THR A 146 -3.68 8.60 -34.67
C THR A 146 -2.76 9.67 -35.28
N ALA A 147 -1.73 10.07 -34.54
CA ALA A 147 -0.75 11.00 -35.04
C ALA A 147 -0.08 10.41 -36.30
N ASP A 148 0.00 11.20 -37.37
CA ASP A 148 0.69 10.79 -38.58
C ASP A 148 2.19 10.61 -38.25
N PRO A 149 2.80 9.43 -38.48
CA PRO A 149 4.22 9.20 -38.27
C PRO A 149 5.13 10.25 -38.91
N ALA A 150 4.74 10.82 -40.05
CA ALA A 150 5.49 11.87 -40.72
C ALA A 150 5.41 13.23 -39.98
N THR A 151 4.35 13.46 -39.20
CA THR A 151 4.22 14.65 -38.32
C THR A 151 4.92 14.47 -36.97
N LEU A 152 5.29 13.22 -36.62
CA LEU A 152 6.02 12.88 -35.39
C LEU A 152 7.54 12.98 -35.55
N THR A 153 8.04 13.22 -36.76
CA THR A 153 9.41 13.68 -37.02
C THR A 153 9.47 15.19 -36.85
N PRO A 154 9.98 15.71 -35.73
CA PRO A 154 9.98 17.14 -35.50
C PRO A 154 11.00 17.81 -36.44
N GLU A 155 10.61 18.87 -37.14
CA GLU A 155 11.59 19.73 -37.83
C GLU A 155 12.48 20.51 -36.83
N ARG A 156 12.04 20.61 -35.57
CA ARG A 156 12.69 21.33 -34.47
C ARG A 156 12.85 20.43 -33.24
N LYS A 157 13.86 20.70 -32.41
CA LYS A 157 14.08 19.99 -31.15
C LYS A 157 12.81 20.04 -30.28
N THR A 158 12.28 18.88 -29.90
CA THR A 158 11.07 18.73 -29.07
C THR A 158 11.46 18.32 -27.66
N THR A 159 10.99 19.03 -26.64
CA THR A 159 11.22 18.69 -25.23
C THR A 159 10.01 17.98 -24.66
N ALA A 160 10.18 16.75 -24.18
CA ALA A 160 9.13 15.96 -23.54
C ALA A 160 9.37 15.90 -22.02
N PHE A 161 8.31 16.13 -21.24
CA PHE A 161 8.31 15.89 -19.80
C PHE A 161 7.73 14.50 -19.51
N MET A 162 8.44 13.70 -18.72
CA MET A 162 8.04 12.32 -18.47
C MET A 162 8.03 11.99 -16.97
N ALA A 163 6.87 11.52 -16.51
CA ALA A 163 6.70 10.86 -15.21
C ALA A 163 6.79 9.33 -15.39
N GLY A 164 7.33 8.64 -14.39
CA GLY A 164 7.44 7.17 -14.42
C GLY A 164 8.46 6.63 -15.42
N ALA A 165 9.49 7.42 -15.77
CA ALA A 165 10.58 7.02 -16.68
C ALA A 165 11.32 5.74 -16.22
N THR A 166 11.33 5.46 -14.92
CA THR A 166 11.93 4.26 -14.31
C THR A 166 10.98 3.06 -14.23
N GLY A 167 9.71 3.23 -14.61
CA GLY A 167 8.72 2.15 -14.66
C GLY A 167 8.91 1.26 -15.89
N PHE A 168 8.19 0.13 -15.93
CA PHE A 168 8.28 -0.83 -17.02
C PHE A 168 8.08 -0.17 -18.39
N LEU A 169 6.89 0.39 -18.65
CA LEU A 169 6.58 1.08 -19.90
C LEU A 169 7.47 2.31 -20.14
N GLY A 170 7.78 3.03 -19.07
CA GLY A 170 8.54 4.28 -19.15
C GLY A 170 9.94 4.08 -19.74
N SER A 171 10.62 3.01 -19.33
CA SER A 171 11.97 2.67 -19.82
C SER A 171 12.01 2.44 -21.35
N TYR A 172 10.98 1.80 -21.91
CA TYR A 172 10.87 1.56 -23.35
C TYR A 172 10.56 2.84 -24.12
N ILE A 173 9.70 3.71 -23.58
CA ILE A 173 9.39 5.01 -24.19
C ILE A 173 10.63 5.91 -24.20
N VAL A 174 11.39 5.96 -23.09
CA VAL A 174 12.66 6.71 -23.05
C VAL A 174 13.65 6.17 -24.07
N LYS A 175 13.79 4.85 -24.16
CA LYS A 175 14.66 4.22 -25.16
C LYS A 175 14.27 4.64 -26.58
N ASP A 176 12.99 4.51 -26.94
CA ASP A 176 12.49 4.87 -28.27
C ASP A 176 12.68 6.37 -28.58
N LEU A 177 12.48 7.24 -27.59
CA LEU A 177 12.65 8.69 -27.77
C LEU A 177 14.13 9.12 -27.86
N LEU A 178 15.04 8.46 -27.14
CA LEU A 178 16.48 8.71 -27.22
C LEU A 178 17.10 8.25 -28.54
N GLU A 179 16.51 7.24 -29.19
CA GLU A 179 16.91 6.80 -30.53
C GLU A 179 16.56 7.84 -31.63
N ARG A 180 15.70 8.83 -31.31
CA ARG A 180 15.30 9.92 -32.21
C ARG A 180 16.21 11.14 -32.04
N LYS A 181 16.77 11.65 -33.14
CA LYS A 181 17.74 12.76 -33.13
C LYS A 181 17.20 14.12 -32.65
N ASN A 182 15.89 14.31 -32.64
CA ASN A 182 15.26 15.62 -32.44
C ASN A 182 14.50 15.74 -31.11
N PHE A 183 14.78 14.88 -30.12
CA PHE A 183 14.12 14.90 -28.83
C PHE A 183 15.08 15.25 -27.67
N GLU A 184 14.55 15.98 -26.70
CA GLU A 184 15.12 16.21 -25.38
C GLU A 184 14.11 15.73 -24.33
N ILE A 185 14.56 15.00 -23.31
CA ILE A 185 13.68 14.42 -22.30
C ILE A 185 14.02 15.02 -20.95
N ILE A 186 13.04 15.61 -20.30
CA ILE A 186 13.12 16.03 -18.90
C ILE A 186 12.37 14.99 -18.07
N MET A 187 13.10 14.28 -17.21
CA MET A 187 12.54 13.23 -16.36
C MET A 187 12.23 13.79 -14.97
N CYS A 188 10.99 13.61 -14.53
CA CYS A 188 10.61 13.86 -13.15
C CYS A 188 10.78 12.55 -12.38
N ALA A 189 11.81 12.47 -11.53
CA ALA A 189 12.04 11.35 -10.62
C ALA A 189 11.90 11.86 -9.19
N GLU A 190 11.08 11.17 -8.38
CA GLU A 190 11.11 11.36 -6.94
C GLU A 190 12.35 10.67 -6.37
N PRO A 191 13.23 11.38 -5.63
CA PRO A 191 14.32 10.72 -4.93
C PRO A 191 13.73 9.75 -3.91
N LYS A 192 14.14 8.49 -3.94
CA LYS A 192 13.91 7.58 -2.81
C LYS A 192 14.68 8.15 -1.62
N THR A 193 14.00 8.88 -0.76
CA THR A 193 14.57 9.35 0.51
C THR A 193 14.83 8.13 1.38
N SER A 194 16.08 7.69 1.49
CA SER A 194 16.51 6.94 2.66
C SER A 194 16.33 7.85 3.86
N ARG A 195 15.51 7.43 4.83
CA ARG A 195 15.34 8.13 6.11
C ARG A 195 16.75 8.46 6.68
N PRO A 196 17.07 9.72 7.01
CA PRO A 196 18.33 10.02 7.65
C PRO A 196 18.40 9.27 8.99
N PRO A 197 19.55 8.70 9.38
CA PRO A 197 19.70 8.14 10.71
C PRO A 197 19.45 9.27 11.71
N THR A 198 18.48 9.06 12.60
CA THR A 198 18.25 9.92 13.76
C THR A 198 19.51 9.89 14.60
N SER A 199 20.15 11.05 14.74
CA SER A 199 21.24 11.29 15.67
C SER A 199 20.67 11.40 17.09
N ASP A 200 20.91 10.36 17.89
CA ASP A 200 21.07 10.45 19.35
C ASP A 200 22.55 10.28 19.69
#